data_AF-A0A7H8Z599-F1
#
_entry.id   AF-A0A7H8Z599-F1
#
_cell.length_a   1.000
_cell.length_b   1.000
_cell.length_c   1.000
_cell.angle_alpha   90.00
_cell.angle_beta   90.00
_cell.angle_gamma   90.00
#
_symmetry.space_group_name_H-M   'P 1'
#
loop_
_entity.id
_entity.type
_entity.pdbx_description
1 polymer ?
#
loop_
_entity_poly.entity_id
_entity_poly.type
_entity_poly.pdbx_seq_one_letter_code
_entity_poly.pdbx_strand_id
1 'polypeptide(L)'
;MMTRTGSVSKALSALHKDVGSVTTLDSAESLPLVRPATTTVYTAFDGDDFYFTSAMAEHASSHDRIAINPEACLGYKSAVDSLILKKNVLLFDVSLLEKADELWVYTRQSPMSPDWTRLAEGVIIEIIWYIRRCHDRRITPRLSFVDMNAVSIGLDPDPVPVDISLNRLLKDVKSDAPEAWSVVSEYRDGGAKPVAVPIYALQDAKNSFWVREWLINEGYAPIVPTLAFESSAPSRLTVLAEGWVWALHNADVVVEFSQMNGNRSHLLDYLRMLCTSHGIKTKQVDWTRVRAPKAIQGADWPITSSERALLADTAASQPTEREALA
;
A
#
# COMPACT_ATOMS: atom_id res chain seq x y z
N MET A 1 -19.64 11.54 15.20
CA MET A 1 -19.24 10.83 16.43
C MET A 1 -17.76 10.54 16.29
N MET A 2 -16.90 11.23 17.05
CA MET A 2 -15.44 11.21 16.90
C MET A 2 -14.85 9.85 17.31
N THR A 3 -14.33 9.11 16.35
CA THR A 3 -13.53 7.91 16.59
C THR A 3 -12.11 8.31 17.00
N ARG A 4 -11.76 8.02 18.26
CA ARG A 4 -10.39 8.17 18.78
C ARG A 4 -9.46 7.28 17.98
N THR A 5 -8.59 7.88 17.17
CA THR A 5 -7.41 7.28 16.56
C THR A 5 -6.49 6.76 17.67
N GLY A 6 -6.61 5.47 17.99
CA GLY A 6 -5.62 4.78 18.81
C GLY A 6 -4.28 4.84 18.10
N SER A 7 -3.32 5.58 18.67
CA SER A 7 -1.98 5.71 18.09
C SER A 7 -1.40 4.33 17.78
N VAL A 8 -1.05 4.08 16.51
CA VAL A 8 -0.34 2.89 16.02
C VAL A 8 0.90 2.57 16.87
N SER A 9 1.51 3.58 17.49
CA SER A 9 2.57 3.45 18.49
C SER A 9 2.15 2.67 19.75
N LYS A 10 0.93 2.89 20.27
CA LYS A 10 0.38 2.11 21.40
C LYS A 10 0.04 0.70 20.99
N ALA A 11 -0.44 0.47 19.77
CA ALA A 11 -0.76 -0.86 19.28
C ALA A 11 0.50 -1.72 19.06
N LEU A 12 1.56 -1.16 18.47
CA LEU A 12 2.84 -1.84 18.31
C LEU A 12 3.60 -1.96 19.65
N SER A 13 3.46 -0.99 20.56
CA SER A 13 3.96 -1.12 21.95
C SER A 13 3.14 -2.13 22.77
N ALA A 14 1.85 -2.32 22.47
CA ALA A 14 1.02 -3.35 23.08
C ALA A 14 1.38 -4.74 22.54
N LEU A 15 1.66 -4.87 21.24
CA LEU A 15 2.28 -6.07 20.65
C LEU A 15 3.59 -6.40 21.39
N HIS A 16 4.43 -5.39 21.68
CA HIS A 16 5.66 -5.54 22.45
C HIS A 16 5.41 -5.92 23.94
N LYS A 17 4.27 -5.55 24.53
CA LYS A 17 3.88 -5.91 25.90
C LYS A 17 3.26 -7.30 26.01
N ASP A 18 2.45 -7.71 25.04
CA ASP A 18 1.86 -9.06 25.01
C ASP A 18 2.93 -10.10 24.67
N VAL A 19 3.81 -9.81 23.71
CA VAL A 19 5.00 -10.64 23.42
C VAL A 19 5.99 -10.62 24.60
N GLY A 20 6.04 -9.52 25.36
CA GLY A 20 6.88 -9.38 26.55
C GLY A 20 6.35 -10.02 27.84
N SER A 21 5.17 -10.65 27.82
CA SER A 21 4.59 -11.33 29.01
C SER A 21 4.94 -12.82 29.08
N VAL A 22 5.55 -13.38 28.05
CA VAL A 22 6.06 -14.76 28.03
C VAL A 22 7.59 -14.71 28.06
N THR A 23 8.12 -14.78 29.29
CA THR A 23 9.47 -15.23 29.66
C THR A 23 10.70 -14.55 29.01
N THR A 24 11.44 -13.79 29.83
CA THR A 24 12.91 -13.63 29.79
C THR A 24 13.56 -13.45 28.42
N LEU A 25 13.65 -12.19 27.98
CA LEU A 25 14.46 -11.65 26.89
C LEU A 25 15.98 -11.74 27.18
N ASP A 26 16.53 -12.95 27.32
CA ASP A 26 17.97 -13.17 27.51
C ASP A 26 18.62 -14.05 26.43
N SER A 27 17.97 -14.23 25.27
CA SER A 27 18.65 -14.74 24.09
C SER A 27 18.06 -14.14 22.83
N ALA A 28 18.91 -13.64 21.95
CA ALA A 28 18.57 -13.16 20.62
C ALA A 28 18.11 -14.28 19.66
N GLU A 29 17.77 -15.46 20.19
CA GLU A 29 17.41 -16.67 19.43
C GLU A 29 15.92 -17.04 19.53
N SER A 30 15.09 -16.30 20.30
CA SER A 30 13.71 -16.73 20.57
C SER A 30 12.61 -15.69 20.34
N LEU A 31 12.83 -14.69 19.48
CA LEU A 31 11.68 -14.11 18.79
C LEU A 31 11.19 -15.18 17.81
N PRO A 32 9.97 -15.73 17.92
CA PRO A 32 9.38 -16.40 16.79
C PRO A 32 9.18 -15.31 15.75
N LEU A 33 10.21 -15.06 14.95
CA LEU A 33 10.19 -14.23 13.76
C LEU A 33 9.01 -14.76 12.99
N VAL A 34 7.91 -13.99 13.03
CA VAL A 34 6.64 -14.33 12.41
C VAL A 34 6.98 -14.67 10.98
N ARG A 35 7.06 -15.97 10.66
CA ARG A 35 7.12 -16.37 9.25
C ARG A 35 5.75 -15.95 8.73
N PRO A 36 5.66 -15.09 7.71
CA PRO A 36 4.38 -14.81 7.12
C PRO A 36 3.94 -16.11 6.45
N ALA A 37 3.14 -16.90 7.15
CA ALA A 37 2.40 -18.03 6.59
C ALA A 37 1.13 -17.52 5.89
N THR A 38 0.91 -16.21 5.87
CA THR A 38 -0.25 -15.57 5.29
C THR A 38 -0.02 -15.34 3.80
N THR A 39 -0.81 -16.05 3.01
CA THR A 39 -0.91 -15.85 1.56
C THR A 39 -1.43 -14.43 1.29
N THR A 40 -0.87 -13.78 0.28
CA THR A 40 -1.22 -12.41 -0.09
C THR A 40 -2.13 -12.37 -1.30
N VAL A 41 -3.08 -11.44 -1.27
CA VAL A 41 -4.08 -11.30 -2.33
C VAL A 41 -4.08 -9.88 -2.86
N TYR A 42 -3.88 -9.73 -4.17
CA TYR A 42 -4.14 -8.46 -4.84
C TYR A 42 -5.65 -8.28 -4.98
N THR A 43 -6.18 -7.19 -4.43
CA THR A 43 -7.63 -6.91 -4.45
C THR A 43 -7.94 -5.92 -5.56
N ALA A 44 -8.13 -6.42 -6.78
CA ALA A 44 -8.59 -5.64 -7.92
C ALA A 44 -10.08 -5.31 -7.77
N PHE A 45 -10.53 -4.16 -8.25
CA PHE A 45 -11.94 -3.79 -8.19
C PHE A 45 -12.44 -3.20 -9.50
N ASP A 46 -13.61 -3.68 -9.94
CA ASP A 46 -14.23 -3.36 -11.21
C ASP A 46 -15.06 -2.06 -11.11
N GLY A 47 -14.40 -0.93 -11.39
CA GLY A 47 -15.03 0.40 -11.42
C GLY A 47 -14.63 1.28 -10.23
N ASP A 48 -15.54 2.17 -9.81
CA ASP A 48 -15.26 3.20 -8.78
C ASP A 48 -15.58 2.72 -7.35
N ASP A 49 -15.18 1.49 -7.00
CA ASP A 49 -15.42 0.90 -5.67
C ASP A 49 -14.28 1.16 -4.67
N PHE A 50 -13.43 2.16 -4.92
CA PHE A 50 -12.28 2.51 -4.08
C PHE A 50 -12.66 2.93 -2.64
N TYR A 51 -13.89 3.38 -2.41
CA TYR A 51 -14.40 3.68 -1.07
C TYR A 51 -14.56 2.43 -0.19
N PHE A 52 -14.60 1.23 -0.79
CA PHE A 52 -14.77 -0.03 -0.09
C PHE A 52 -13.46 -0.80 0.12
N THR A 53 -12.31 -0.17 -0.13
CA THR A 53 -10.98 -0.81 0.03
C THR A 53 -10.75 -1.37 1.43
N SER A 54 -11.25 -0.70 2.48
CA SER A 54 -11.24 -1.26 3.85
C SER A 54 -12.11 -2.52 3.97
N ALA A 55 -13.30 -2.54 3.36
CA ALA A 55 -14.17 -3.73 3.38
C ALA A 55 -13.55 -4.91 2.61
N MET A 56 -12.89 -4.65 1.48
CA MET A 56 -12.14 -5.66 0.72
C MET A 56 -10.97 -6.21 1.55
N ALA A 57 -10.25 -5.37 2.28
CA ALA A 57 -9.16 -5.80 3.16
C ALA A 57 -9.68 -6.63 4.34
N GLU A 58 -10.82 -6.26 4.91
CA GLU A 58 -11.50 -7.02 5.96
C GLU A 58 -11.96 -8.39 5.46
N HIS A 59 -12.53 -8.45 4.26
CA HIS A 59 -12.94 -9.68 3.59
C HIS A 59 -11.75 -10.59 3.25
N ALA A 60 -10.63 -10.04 2.79
CA ALA A 60 -9.40 -10.83 2.61
C ALA A 60 -8.91 -11.40 3.96
N SER A 61 -8.98 -10.59 5.02
CA SER A 61 -8.52 -10.98 6.36
C SER A 61 -9.41 -12.08 6.98
N SER A 62 -10.73 -12.09 6.75
CA SER A 62 -11.63 -13.16 7.21
C SER A 62 -11.28 -14.52 6.58
N HIS A 63 -10.58 -14.50 5.46
CA HIS A 63 -10.09 -15.67 4.73
C HIS A 63 -8.60 -15.95 4.96
N ASP A 64 -8.01 -15.43 6.05
CA ASP A 64 -6.59 -15.59 6.38
C ASP A 64 -5.65 -15.13 5.25
N ARG A 65 -5.98 -13.99 4.61
CA ARG A 65 -5.13 -13.34 3.59
C ARG A 65 -4.70 -11.95 4.01
N ILE A 66 -3.54 -11.52 3.52
CA ILE A 66 -3.13 -10.11 3.56
C ILE A 66 -3.53 -9.45 2.24
N ALA A 67 -4.40 -8.46 2.30
CA ALA A 67 -4.80 -7.68 1.12
C ALA A 67 -3.67 -6.74 0.68
N ILE A 68 -3.31 -6.83 -0.60
CA ILE A 68 -2.51 -5.84 -1.32
C ILE A 68 -3.51 -5.03 -2.14
N ASN A 69 -4.04 -3.98 -1.54
CA ASN A 69 -5.00 -3.12 -2.22
C ASN A 69 -4.26 -1.98 -2.94
N PRO A 70 -4.42 -1.84 -4.27
CA PRO A 70 -3.64 -0.86 -5.01
C PRO A 70 -4.05 0.60 -4.69
N GLU A 71 -5.31 0.87 -4.35
CA GLU A 71 -5.70 2.21 -3.85
C GLU A 71 -5.05 2.51 -2.50
N ALA A 72 -5.02 1.56 -1.56
CA ALA A 72 -4.38 1.77 -0.27
C ALA A 72 -2.86 2.00 -0.42
N CYS A 73 -2.22 1.23 -1.30
CA CYS A 73 -0.79 1.31 -1.58
C CYS A 73 -0.40 2.59 -2.36
N LEU A 74 -1.12 2.92 -3.43
CA LEU A 74 -0.77 4.01 -4.36
C LEU A 74 -1.49 5.32 -4.07
N GLY A 75 -2.73 5.26 -3.61
CA GLY A 75 -3.67 6.39 -3.56
C GLY A 75 -3.89 6.94 -4.96
N TYR A 76 -4.75 6.31 -5.75
CA TYR A 76 -4.84 6.51 -7.19
C TYR A 76 -5.01 7.96 -7.60
N LYS A 77 -5.78 8.75 -6.84
CA LYS A 77 -5.89 10.18 -7.12
C LYS A 77 -4.52 10.88 -7.08
N SER A 78 -3.75 10.68 -6.01
CA SER A 78 -2.40 11.22 -5.88
C SER A 78 -1.46 10.65 -6.94
N ALA A 79 -1.54 9.35 -7.22
CA ALA A 79 -0.70 8.71 -8.22
C ALA A 79 -0.97 9.24 -9.64
N VAL A 80 -2.23 9.44 -10.02
CA VAL A 80 -2.61 10.04 -11.31
C VAL A 80 -2.12 11.48 -11.40
N ASP A 81 -2.30 12.28 -10.34
CA ASP A 81 -1.83 13.67 -10.28
C ASP A 81 -0.30 13.76 -10.43
N SER A 82 0.47 12.85 -9.81
CA SER A 82 1.93 12.81 -9.91
C SER A 82 2.45 12.20 -11.23
N LEU A 83 1.84 11.12 -11.71
CA LEU A 83 2.31 10.36 -12.88
C LEU A 83 1.70 10.85 -14.20
N ILE A 84 0.78 11.82 -14.13
CA ILE A 84 0.13 12.56 -15.22
C ILE A 84 -0.81 11.69 -16.09
N LEU A 85 -0.45 10.44 -16.36
CA LEU A 85 -1.18 9.54 -17.24
C LEU A 85 -1.58 8.28 -16.47
N LYS A 86 -2.86 7.89 -16.57
CA LYS A 86 -3.40 6.63 -15.98
C LYS A 86 -2.58 5.40 -16.39
N LYS A 87 -2.08 5.39 -17.62
CA LYS A 87 -1.22 4.31 -18.14
C LYS A 87 0.07 4.10 -17.35
N ASN A 88 0.59 5.15 -16.70
CA ASN A 88 1.80 5.06 -15.88
C ASN A 88 1.49 4.46 -14.51
N VAL A 89 0.28 4.67 -14.00
CA VAL A 89 -0.21 4.07 -12.75
C VAL A 89 -0.29 2.55 -12.89
N LEU A 90 -0.74 2.06 -14.04
CA LEU A 90 -0.80 0.62 -14.35
C LEU A 90 0.55 -0.10 -14.15
N LEU A 91 1.68 0.58 -14.41
CA LEU A 91 3.01 0.01 -14.16
C LEU A 91 3.27 -0.27 -12.68
N PHE A 92 2.63 0.50 -11.80
CA PHE A 92 2.74 0.36 -10.35
C PHE A 92 1.76 -0.72 -9.87
N ASP A 93 0.55 -0.76 -10.42
CA ASP A 93 -0.42 -1.84 -10.19
C ASP A 93 0.19 -3.21 -10.46
N VAL A 94 0.80 -3.40 -11.65
CA VAL A 94 1.46 -4.66 -11.98
C VAL A 94 2.65 -4.96 -11.07
N SER A 95 3.33 -3.94 -10.52
CA SER A 95 4.44 -4.14 -9.57
C SER A 95 3.96 -4.73 -8.25
N LEU A 96 2.82 -4.25 -7.76
CA LEU A 96 2.17 -4.78 -6.56
C LEU A 96 1.63 -6.19 -6.82
N LEU A 97 1.02 -6.40 -7.98
CA LEU A 97 0.52 -7.70 -8.44
C LEU A 97 1.64 -8.74 -8.60
N GLU A 98 2.86 -8.33 -8.98
CA GLU A 98 4.05 -9.20 -8.99
C GLU A 98 4.44 -9.71 -7.59
N LYS A 99 3.97 -9.08 -6.50
CA LYS A 99 4.24 -9.54 -5.13
C LYS A 99 3.11 -10.40 -4.58
N ALA A 100 1.97 -10.46 -5.24
CA ALA A 100 0.80 -11.21 -4.79
C ALA A 100 0.88 -12.71 -5.13
N ASP A 101 0.29 -13.52 -4.25
CA ASP A 101 0.11 -14.96 -4.43
C ASP A 101 -1.23 -15.29 -5.12
N GLU A 102 -2.24 -14.44 -4.92
CA GLU A 102 -3.60 -14.56 -5.45
C GLU A 102 -4.06 -13.23 -6.06
N LEU A 103 -4.99 -13.31 -7.02
CA LEU A 103 -5.70 -12.16 -7.58
C LEU A 103 -7.20 -12.36 -7.32
N TRP A 104 -7.81 -11.45 -6.54
CA TRP A 104 -9.25 -11.40 -6.37
C TRP A 104 -9.82 -10.16 -7.03
N VAL A 105 -10.80 -10.36 -7.89
CA VAL A 105 -11.51 -9.31 -8.62
C VAL A 105 -12.86 -9.09 -7.97
N TYR A 106 -12.99 -7.97 -7.26
CA TYR A 106 -14.25 -7.53 -6.69
C TYR A 106 -15.09 -6.87 -7.80
N THR A 107 -16.24 -7.44 -8.09
CA THR A 107 -17.13 -6.93 -9.14
C THR A 107 -18.57 -6.92 -8.69
N ARG A 108 -19.36 -5.99 -9.24
CA ARG A 108 -20.81 -5.96 -9.08
C ARG A 108 -21.53 -6.87 -10.09
N GLN A 109 -20.79 -7.43 -11.04
CA GLN A 109 -21.27 -8.44 -11.97
C GLN A 109 -21.34 -9.81 -11.30
N SER A 110 -21.94 -10.79 -11.99
CA SER A 110 -22.01 -12.16 -11.46
C SER A 110 -20.60 -12.78 -11.34
N PRO A 111 -20.13 -13.16 -10.14
CA PRO A 111 -18.82 -13.79 -9.98
C PRO A 111 -18.70 -15.16 -10.66
N MET A 112 -19.83 -15.82 -10.93
CA MET A 112 -19.86 -17.16 -11.54
C MET A 112 -19.67 -17.13 -13.07
N SER A 113 -19.89 -15.99 -13.71
CA SER A 113 -19.82 -15.85 -15.16
C SER A 113 -19.36 -14.43 -15.53
N PRO A 114 -18.08 -14.11 -15.30
CA PRO A 114 -17.55 -12.79 -15.60
C PRO A 114 -17.67 -12.48 -17.10
N ASP A 115 -18.19 -11.30 -17.42
CA ASP A 115 -18.37 -10.79 -18.77
C ASP A 115 -17.25 -9.79 -19.08
N TRP A 116 -16.29 -10.19 -19.92
CA TRP A 116 -15.13 -9.36 -20.29
C TRP A 116 -15.55 -8.02 -20.89
N THR A 117 -16.71 -7.96 -21.56
CA THR A 117 -17.21 -6.72 -22.20
C THR A 117 -17.61 -5.65 -21.19
N ARG A 118 -17.83 -6.03 -19.94
CA ARG A 118 -18.36 -5.17 -18.87
C ARG A 118 -17.34 -4.84 -17.79
N LEU A 119 -16.22 -5.57 -17.74
CA LEU A 119 -15.15 -5.29 -16.79
C LEU A 119 -14.39 -4.03 -17.19
N ALA A 120 -13.96 -3.25 -16.19
CA ALA A 120 -13.06 -2.13 -16.40
C ALA A 120 -11.76 -2.59 -17.10
N GLU A 121 -11.28 -1.78 -18.07
CA GLU A 121 -10.08 -2.09 -18.86
C GLU A 121 -8.86 -2.40 -17.98
N GLY A 122 -8.68 -1.65 -16.89
CA GLY A 122 -7.59 -1.85 -15.93
C GLY A 122 -7.60 -3.25 -15.32
N VAL A 123 -8.78 -3.73 -14.90
CA VAL A 123 -8.96 -5.07 -14.32
C VAL A 123 -8.66 -6.15 -15.35
N ILE A 124 -9.12 -5.99 -16.59
CA ILE A 124 -8.80 -6.95 -17.67
C ILE A 124 -7.29 -7.04 -17.88
N ILE A 125 -6.58 -5.90 -17.86
CA ILE A 125 -5.13 -5.85 -18.01
C ILE A 125 -4.44 -6.54 -16.83
N GLU A 126 -4.86 -6.29 -15.59
CA GLU A 126 -4.34 -6.96 -14.39
C GLU A 126 -4.54 -8.48 -14.45
N ILE A 127 -5.73 -8.96 -14.85
CA ILE A 127 -6.02 -10.38 -15.01
C ILE A 127 -5.08 -11.02 -16.05
N ILE A 128 -4.93 -10.39 -17.22
CA ILE A 128 -4.03 -10.89 -18.26
C ILE A 128 -2.59 -10.91 -17.77
N TRP A 129 -2.15 -9.85 -17.09
CA TRP A 129 -0.80 -9.77 -16.54
C TRP A 129 -0.52 -10.90 -15.55
N TYR A 130 -1.42 -11.08 -14.58
CA TYR A 130 -1.31 -12.11 -13.56
C TYR A 130 -1.27 -13.53 -14.16
N ILE A 131 -2.20 -13.85 -15.07
CA ILE A 131 -2.25 -15.17 -15.70
C ILE A 131 -1.02 -15.42 -16.57
N ARG A 132 -0.53 -14.41 -17.30
CA ARG A 132 0.70 -14.51 -18.09
C ARG A 132 1.92 -14.75 -17.22
N ARG A 133 2.09 -13.97 -16.14
CA ARG A 133 3.15 -14.15 -15.14
C ARG A 133 3.13 -15.57 -14.57
N CYS A 134 1.95 -16.08 -14.18
CA CYS A 134 1.79 -17.43 -13.68
C CYS A 134 2.21 -18.47 -14.74
N HIS A 135 1.77 -18.31 -15.98
CA HIS A 135 2.15 -19.16 -17.11
C HIS A 135 3.68 -19.18 -17.32
N ASP A 136 4.32 -18.01 -17.35
CA ASP A 136 5.76 -17.88 -17.58
C ASP A 136 6.59 -18.48 -16.45
N ARG A 137 6.09 -18.38 -15.21
CA ARG A 137 6.68 -19.01 -14.02
C ARG A 137 6.29 -20.48 -13.84
N ARG A 138 5.42 -21.03 -14.71
CA ARG A 138 4.87 -22.39 -14.63
C ARG A 138 4.16 -22.68 -13.31
N ILE A 139 3.40 -21.72 -12.82
CA ILE A 139 2.57 -21.80 -11.61
C ILE A 139 1.10 -21.73 -12.03
N THR A 140 0.24 -22.51 -11.38
CA THR A 140 -1.21 -22.42 -11.61
C THR A 140 -1.74 -21.08 -11.10
N PRO A 141 -2.43 -20.28 -11.93
CA PRO A 141 -3.00 -19.01 -11.49
C PRO A 141 -4.10 -19.24 -10.45
N ARG A 142 -4.05 -18.47 -9.35
CA ARG A 142 -5.12 -18.39 -8.36
C ARG A 142 -5.89 -17.09 -8.58
N LEU A 143 -6.87 -17.13 -9.47
CA LEU A 143 -7.77 -16.03 -9.80
C LEU A 143 -9.16 -16.34 -9.26
N SER A 144 -9.76 -15.38 -8.56
CA SER A 144 -11.15 -15.48 -8.08
C SER A 144 -11.92 -14.20 -8.35
N PHE A 145 -13.23 -14.31 -8.55
CA PHE A 145 -14.16 -13.18 -8.55
C PHE A 145 -14.94 -13.16 -7.24
N VAL A 146 -15.19 -11.96 -6.71
CA VAL A 146 -15.87 -11.74 -5.43
C VAL A 146 -17.07 -10.83 -5.66
N ASP A 147 -18.22 -11.16 -5.05
CA ASP A 147 -19.43 -10.33 -5.12
C ASP A 147 -19.25 -9.04 -4.31
N MET A 148 -18.99 -7.94 -5.02
CA MET A 148 -18.81 -6.64 -4.40
C MET A 148 -20.11 -6.11 -3.78
N ASN A 149 -21.28 -6.50 -4.29
CA ASN A 149 -22.55 -6.06 -3.68
C ASN A 149 -22.69 -6.63 -2.27
N ALA A 150 -22.34 -7.90 -2.07
CA ALA A 150 -22.35 -8.55 -0.76
C ALA A 150 -21.30 -7.94 0.18
N VAL A 151 -20.06 -7.77 -0.27
CA VAL A 151 -18.99 -7.16 0.53
C VAL A 151 -19.34 -5.72 0.94
N SER A 152 -19.95 -4.94 0.04
CA SER A 152 -20.31 -3.53 0.30
C SER A 152 -21.32 -3.34 1.44
N ILE A 153 -22.10 -4.37 1.75
CA ILE A 153 -23.08 -4.38 2.86
C ILE A 153 -22.61 -5.19 4.07
N GLY A 154 -21.34 -5.61 4.10
CA GLY A 154 -20.72 -6.32 5.22
C GLY A 154 -20.99 -7.81 5.28
N LEU A 155 -21.36 -8.43 4.16
CA LEU A 155 -21.39 -9.90 4.04
C LEU A 155 -20.00 -10.43 3.66
N ASP A 156 -19.79 -11.73 3.90
CA ASP A 156 -18.53 -12.44 3.70
C ASP A 156 -18.70 -13.54 2.62
N PRO A 157 -18.84 -13.17 1.33
CA PRO A 157 -19.08 -14.14 0.27
C PRO A 157 -17.81 -14.91 -0.10
N ASP A 158 -17.92 -16.23 -0.30
CA ASP A 158 -16.77 -17.01 -0.77
C ASP A 158 -16.25 -16.49 -2.14
N PRO A 159 -14.93 -16.32 -2.30
CA PRO A 159 -14.33 -16.04 -3.60
C PRO A 159 -14.61 -17.18 -4.59
N VAL A 160 -15.14 -16.85 -5.77
CA VAL A 160 -15.46 -17.83 -6.82
C VAL A 160 -14.24 -18.01 -7.73
N PRO A 161 -13.58 -19.19 -7.71
CA PRO A 161 -12.38 -19.40 -8.51
C PRO A 161 -12.70 -19.47 -10.00
N VAL A 162 -11.79 -18.93 -10.82
CA VAL A 162 -11.88 -18.96 -12.28
C VAL A 162 -10.70 -19.73 -12.86
N ASP A 163 -11.00 -20.86 -13.50
CA ASP A 163 -10.02 -21.61 -14.27
C ASP A 163 -10.06 -21.17 -15.74
N ILE A 164 -9.04 -20.43 -16.15
CA ILE A 164 -8.88 -19.98 -17.54
C ILE A 164 -7.40 -20.03 -17.95
N SER A 165 -7.15 -20.62 -19.12
CA SER A 165 -5.81 -20.63 -19.71
C SER A 165 -5.50 -19.29 -20.38
N LEU A 166 -4.21 -18.92 -20.41
CA LEU A 166 -3.76 -17.69 -21.07
C LEU A 166 -4.25 -17.61 -22.52
N ASN A 167 -4.15 -18.70 -23.29
CA ASN A 167 -4.59 -18.72 -24.69
C ASN A 167 -6.08 -18.47 -24.85
N ARG A 168 -6.91 -19.01 -23.94
CA ARG A 168 -8.36 -18.78 -23.95
C ARG A 168 -8.66 -17.33 -23.59
N LEU A 169 -8.08 -16.82 -22.50
CA LEU A 169 -8.26 -15.43 -22.08
C LEU A 169 -7.90 -14.44 -23.18
N LEU A 170 -6.73 -14.60 -23.82
CA LEU A 170 -6.29 -13.71 -24.88
C LEU A 170 -7.23 -13.76 -26.11
N LYS A 171 -7.81 -14.93 -26.41
CA LYS A 171 -8.79 -15.09 -27.49
C LYS A 171 -10.10 -14.38 -27.16
N ASP A 172 -10.61 -14.60 -25.95
CA ASP A 172 -11.87 -14.02 -25.48
C ASP A 172 -11.75 -12.49 -25.43
N VAL A 173 -10.70 -11.94 -24.82
CA VAL A 173 -10.46 -10.48 -24.73
C VAL A 173 -10.25 -9.84 -26.10
N LYS A 174 -9.54 -10.49 -27.04
CA LYS A 174 -9.37 -9.95 -28.39
C LYS A 174 -10.71 -9.81 -29.14
N SER A 175 -11.68 -10.67 -28.85
CA SER A 175 -13.03 -10.63 -29.42
C SER A 175 -13.91 -9.62 -28.68
N ASP A 176 -13.90 -9.68 -27.35
CA ASP A 176 -14.95 -9.11 -26.50
C ASP A 176 -14.55 -7.75 -25.89
N ALA A 177 -13.25 -7.43 -25.84
CA ALA A 177 -12.72 -6.18 -25.30
C ALA A 177 -11.49 -5.68 -26.11
N PRO A 178 -11.69 -5.27 -27.38
CA PRO A 178 -10.59 -4.92 -28.29
C PRO A 178 -9.77 -3.70 -27.81
N GLU A 179 -10.36 -2.78 -27.06
CA GLU A 179 -9.67 -1.63 -26.46
C GLU A 179 -8.67 -2.10 -25.39
N ALA A 180 -9.09 -2.97 -24.48
CA ALA A 180 -8.20 -3.59 -23.49
C ALA A 180 -7.09 -4.41 -24.17
N TRP A 181 -7.42 -5.12 -25.26
CA TRP A 181 -6.44 -5.85 -26.06
C TRP A 181 -5.34 -4.94 -26.64
N SER A 182 -5.71 -3.74 -27.11
CA SER A 182 -4.75 -2.74 -27.61
C SER A 182 -3.69 -2.42 -26.54
N VAL A 183 -4.14 -2.08 -25.34
CA VAL A 183 -3.25 -1.75 -24.21
C VAL A 183 -2.39 -2.95 -23.81
N VAL A 184 -2.98 -4.14 -23.69
CA VAL A 184 -2.26 -5.38 -23.36
C VAL A 184 -1.13 -5.67 -24.36
N SER A 185 -1.34 -5.37 -25.64
CA SER A 185 -0.36 -5.60 -26.69
C SER A 185 0.84 -4.64 -26.62
N GLU A 186 0.63 -3.41 -26.16
CA GLU A 186 1.67 -2.40 -25.97
C GLU A 186 2.53 -2.67 -24.72
N TYR A 187 1.95 -3.27 -23.68
CA TYR A 187 2.62 -3.54 -22.40
C TYR A 187 3.39 -4.87 -22.36
N ARG A 188 3.60 -5.51 -23.52
CA ARG A 188 4.13 -6.87 -23.65
C ARG A 188 5.54 -7.07 -23.08
N ASP A 189 6.36 -6.01 -23.01
CA ASP A 189 7.80 -6.09 -22.73
C ASP A 189 8.25 -5.29 -21.48
N GLY A 190 7.42 -5.29 -20.43
CA GLY A 190 7.85 -4.91 -19.09
C GLY A 190 7.55 -3.46 -18.68
N GLY A 191 7.83 -3.20 -17.41
CA GLY A 191 7.68 -1.87 -16.83
C GLY A 191 7.33 -1.85 -15.34
N ALA A 192 7.18 -3.02 -14.70
CA ALA A 192 7.08 -3.13 -13.25
C ALA A 192 8.20 -2.31 -12.60
N LYS A 193 7.79 -1.42 -11.70
CA LYS A 193 8.64 -0.59 -10.89
C LYS A 193 9.15 -1.38 -9.69
N PRO A 194 10.38 -1.07 -9.21
CA PRO A 194 10.84 -1.61 -7.95
C PRO A 194 9.85 -1.24 -6.83
N VAL A 195 9.39 -2.25 -6.09
CA VAL A 195 8.53 -2.09 -4.92
C VAL A 195 9.37 -1.54 -3.78
N ALA A 196 8.97 -0.39 -3.23
CA ALA A 196 9.66 0.24 -2.12
C ALA A 196 8.81 0.24 -0.84
N VAL A 197 9.45 -0.17 0.26
CA VAL A 197 8.85 -0.13 1.60
C VAL A 197 9.61 0.87 2.46
N PRO A 198 8.95 1.95 2.91
CA PRO A 198 9.58 2.92 3.78
C PRO A 198 9.51 2.47 5.25
N ILE A 199 10.62 2.65 5.97
CA ILE A 199 10.66 2.58 7.43
C ILE A 199 10.99 3.98 7.99
N TYR A 200 10.16 4.45 8.92
CA TYR A 200 10.28 5.77 9.53
C TYR A 200 9.60 5.78 10.90
N ALA A 201 9.87 6.80 11.70
CA ALA A 201 9.22 6.97 12.99
C ALA A 201 7.72 7.29 12.80
N LEU A 202 6.84 6.36 13.18
CA LEU A 202 5.38 6.51 13.01
C LEU A 202 4.70 7.55 13.92
N GLN A 203 5.45 8.25 14.78
CA GLN A 203 4.85 9.27 15.65
C GLN A 203 4.12 10.37 14.86
N ASP A 204 4.50 10.56 13.58
CA ASP A 204 3.79 11.40 12.63
C ASP A 204 3.22 10.59 11.47
N ALA A 205 2.27 9.67 11.73
CA ALA A 205 1.54 8.94 10.67
C ALA A 205 0.91 9.88 9.60
N LYS A 206 0.67 11.15 9.94
CA LYS A 206 0.30 12.23 9.01
C LYS A 206 1.26 12.39 7.82
N ASN A 207 2.51 11.94 7.97
CA ASN A 207 3.54 12.02 6.94
C ASN A 207 3.51 10.86 5.94
N SER A 208 2.72 9.80 6.20
CA SER A 208 2.66 8.60 5.34
C SER A 208 2.26 8.93 3.90
N PHE A 209 1.35 9.89 3.71
CA PHE A 209 0.92 10.35 2.38
C PHE A 209 2.05 11.01 1.59
N TRP A 210 2.84 11.87 2.25
CA TRP A 210 3.98 12.55 1.63
C TRP A 210 5.10 11.57 1.29
N VAL A 211 5.35 10.56 2.14
CA VAL A 211 6.29 9.47 1.85
C VAL A 211 5.86 8.71 0.60
N ARG A 212 4.57 8.35 0.51
CA ARG A 212 4.00 7.64 -0.64
C ARG A 212 4.21 8.43 -1.93
N GLU A 213 3.83 9.70 -1.92
CA GLU A 213 3.98 10.59 -3.08
C GLU A 213 5.45 10.74 -3.50
N TRP A 214 6.35 10.93 -2.53
CA TRP A 214 7.78 11.01 -2.81
C TRP A 214 8.33 9.72 -3.44
N LEU A 215 7.93 8.54 -2.94
CA LEU A 215 8.33 7.26 -3.53
C LEU A 215 7.84 7.12 -4.98
N ILE A 216 6.61 7.55 -5.27
CA ILE A 216 6.06 7.53 -6.62
C ILE A 216 6.88 8.44 -7.55
N ASN A 217 7.21 9.65 -7.09
CA ASN A 217 8.02 10.60 -7.85
C ASN A 217 9.46 10.11 -8.10
N GLU A 218 10.00 9.28 -7.21
CA GLU A 218 11.31 8.63 -7.40
C GLU A 218 11.21 7.35 -8.25
N GLY A 219 10.01 7.00 -8.74
CA GLY A 219 9.78 5.88 -9.65
C GLY A 219 9.63 4.52 -8.98
N TYR A 220 9.30 4.48 -7.69
CA TYR A 220 9.06 3.26 -6.92
C TYR A 220 7.56 2.98 -6.77
N ALA A 221 7.15 1.71 -6.82
CA ALA A 221 5.81 1.30 -6.39
C ALA A 221 5.76 1.24 -4.85
N PRO A 222 5.08 2.17 -4.16
CA PRO A 222 5.12 2.22 -2.72
C PRO A 222 4.21 1.16 -2.08
N ILE A 223 4.70 0.51 -1.03
CA ILE A 223 3.88 -0.14 -0.02
C ILE A 223 4.18 0.57 1.29
N VAL A 224 3.38 1.57 1.64
CA VAL A 224 3.49 2.29 2.91
C VAL A 224 2.62 1.55 3.94
N PRO A 225 3.19 0.74 4.85
CA PRO A 225 2.39 -0.26 5.56
C PRO A 225 1.34 0.33 6.52
N THR A 226 1.54 1.56 6.99
CA THR A 226 0.53 2.30 7.77
C THR A 226 -0.71 2.69 6.99
N LEU A 227 -0.60 2.84 5.67
CA LEU A 227 -1.73 3.11 4.78
C LEU A 227 -2.25 1.80 4.18
N ALA A 228 -1.35 0.90 3.80
CA ALA A 228 -1.69 -0.35 3.11
C ALA A 228 -2.42 -1.36 4.01
N PHE A 229 -2.12 -1.39 5.31
CA PHE A 229 -2.64 -2.41 6.25
C PHE A 229 -3.32 -1.78 7.47
N GLU A 230 -3.89 -0.57 7.32
CA GLU A 230 -4.49 0.17 8.44
C GLU A 230 -5.51 -0.68 9.21
N SER A 231 -5.43 -0.66 10.55
CA SER A 231 -6.46 -1.31 11.36
C SER A 231 -6.71 -0.72 12.74
N SER A 232 -7.99 -0.78 13.14
CA SER A 232 -8.52 -0.28 14.41
C SER A 232 -8.87 -1.37 15.43
N ALA A 233 -8.77 -2.66 15.09
CA ALA A 233 -9.17 -3.77 15.97
C ALA A 233 -8.00 -4.69 16.41
N PRO A 234 -8.02 -5.28 17.62
CA PRO A 234 -6.92 -6.10 18.15
C PRO A 234 -6.52 -7.33 17.31
N SER A 235 -7.49 -8.13 16.82
CA SER A 235 -7.22 -9.27 15.92
C SER A 235 -6.55 -8.83 14.61
N ARG A 236 -6.77 -7.57 14.23
CA ARG A 236 -6.22 -6.96 13.02
C ARG A 236 -4.86 -6.27 13.24
N LEU A 237 -4.39 -6.17 14.49
CA LEU A 237 -3.01 -5.76 14.79
C LEU A 237 -2.00 -6.84 14.38
N THR A 238 -2.39 -8.11 14.46
CA THR A 238 -1.61 -9.23 13.92
C THR A 238 -1.48 -9.10 12.41
N VAL A 239 -2.58 -8.82 11.70
CA VAL A 239 -2.56 -8.58 10.24
C VAL A 239 -1.66 -7.40 9.87
N LEU A 240 -1.70 -6.30 10.65
CA LEU A 240 -0.79 -5.18 10.47
C LEU A 240 0.69 -5.62 10.63
N ALA A 241 1.01 -6.36 11.69
CA ALA A 241 2.36 -6.83 11.95
C ALA A 241 2.86 -7.82 10.87
N GLU A 242 2.02 -8.76 10.45
CA GLU A 242 2.30 -9.69 9.36
C GLU A 242 2.47 -8.94 8.02
N GLY A 243 1.64 -7.93 7.75
CA GLY A 243 1.76 -7.07 6.59
C GLY A 243 3.09 -6.31 6.55
N TRP A 244 3.56 -5.79 7.69
CA TRP A 244 4.90 -5.18 7.80
C TRP A 244 6.02 -6.16 7.47
N VAL A 245 5.97 -7.35 8.07
CA VAL A 245 6.99 -8.40 7.86
C VAL A 245 6.98 -8.83 6.39
N TRP A 246 5.80 -9.13 5.84
CA TRP A 246 5.63 -9.50 4.44
C TRP A 246 6.16 -8.41 3.50
N ALA A 247 5.80 -7.14 3.73
CA ALA A 247 6.20 -6.04 2.87
C ALA A 247 7.73 -5.91 2.85
N LEU A 248 8.39 -5.97 4.01
CA LEU A 248 9.85 -5.87 4.10
C LEU A 248 10.56 -7.04 3.41
N HIS A 249 10.01 -8.25 3.48
CA HIS A 249 10.56 -9.42 2.80
C HIS A 249 10.38 -9.38 1.28
N ASN A 250 9.33 -8.72 0.79
CA ASN A 250 8.99 -8.68 -0.64
C ASN A 250 9.40 -7.38 -1.34
N ALA A 251 9.92 -6.41 -0.58
CA ALA A 251 10.44 -5.16 -1.10
C ALA A 251 11.67 -5.38 -1.98
N ASP A 252 11.73 -4.68 -3.11
CA ASP A 252 12.96 -4.58 -3.91
C ASP A 252 13.92 -3.55 -3.29
N VAL A 253 13.37 -2.53 -2.60
CA VAL A 253 14.13 -1.52 -1.87
C VAL A 253 13.43 -1.19 -0.55
N VAL A 254 14.17 -1.28 0.57
CA VAL A 254 13.71 -0.70 1.84
C VAL A 254 14.32 0.68 2.01
N VAL A 255 13.47 1.70 2.14
CA VAL A 255 13.90 3.09 2.30
C VAL A 255 13.81 3.47 3.78
N GLU A 256 14.95 3.83 4.37
CA GLU A 256 15.01 4.26 5.75
C GLU A 256 15.17 5.77 5.84
N PHE A 257 14.22 6.44 6.51
CA PHE A 257 14.32 7.87 6.75
C PHE A 257 15.00 8.16 8.08
N SER A 258 16.12 8.90 8.03
CA SER A 258 16.84 9.32 9.24
C SER A 258 16.08 10.44 9.96
N GLN A 259 15.47 10.09 11.10
CA GLN A 259 14.85 10.98 12.10
C GLN A 259 13.85 12.05 11.57
N MET A 260 12.56 11.72 11.61
CA MET A 260 11.53 12.73 11.83
C MET A 260 11.55 13.14 13.31
N ASN A 261 12.00 14.36 13.62
CA ASN A 261 11.83 15.02 14.91
C ASN A 261 12.18 14.18 16.17
N GLY A 262 13.48 14.14 16.52
CA GLY A 262 13.95 14.36 17.89
C GLY A 262 13.71 13.32 19.00
N ASN A 263 12.94 12.23 18.82
CA ASN A 263 12.77 11.20 19.84
C ASN A 263 13.01 9.78 19.29
N ARG A 264 13.58 8.91 20.14
CA ARG A 264 13.76 7.48 19.85
C ARG A 264 12.39 6.83 19.57
N SER A 265 12.29 6.09 18.47
CA SER A 265 11.09 5.33 18.10
C SER A 265 11.35 3.83 18.28
N HIS A 266 10.69 3.22 19.28
CA HIS A 266 10.80 1.78 19.54
C HIS A 266 10.42 0.92 18.33
N LEU A 267 9.44 1.36 17.55
CA LEU A 267 9.07 0.66 16.33
C LEU A 267 10.15 0.77 15.26
N LEU A 268 10.73 1.94 15.04
CA LEU A 268 11.81 2.08 14.07
C LEU A 268 13.00 1.20 14.46
N ASP A 269 13.33 1.14 15.75
CA ASP A 269 14.36 0.23 16.29
C ASP A 269 13.99 -1.24 16.02
N TYR A 270 12.73 -1.63 16.25
CA TYR A 270 12.23 -2.97 15.95
C TYR A 270 12.33 -3.30 14.45
N LEU A 271 11.88 -2.42 13.57
CA LEU A 271 11.93 -2.63 12.11
C LEU A 271 13.38 -2.70 11.61
N ARG A 272 14.30 -1.90 12.17
CA ARG A 272 15.74 -1.99 11.86
C ARG A 272 16.34 -3.32 12.28
N MET A 273 15.99 -3.78 13.48
CA MET A 273 16.41 -5.09 13.98
C MET A 273 15.86 -6.22 13.12
N LEU A 274 14.60 -6.13 12.69
CA LEU A 274 13.99 -7.06 11.74
C LEU A 274 14.77 -7.08 10.42
N CYS A 275 15.01 -5.91 9.81
CA CYS A 275 15.82 -5.82 8.59
C CYS A 275 17.21 -6.44 8.76
N THR A 276 17.89 -6.14 9.87
CA THR A 276 19.23 -6.66 10.17
C THR A 276 19.23 -8.18 10.34
N SER A 277 18.29 -8.72 11.13
CA SER A 277 18.18 -10.16 11.40
C SER A 277 17.82 -10.98 10.15
N HIS A 278 17.11 -10.38 9.19
CA HIS A 278 16.76 -11.00 7.91
C HIS A 278 17.69 -10.63 6.76
N GLY A 279 18.79 -9.91 7.00
CA GLY A 279 19.75 -9.51 5.97
C GLY A 279 19.20 -8.53 4.92
N ILE A 280 18.12 -7.83 5.23
CA ILE A 280 17.48 -6.84 4.35
C ILE A 280 18.30 -5.55 4.40
N LYS A 281 18.83 -5.14 3.25
CA LYS A 281 19.62 -3.90 3.12
C LYS A 281 18.69 -2.69 3.05
N THR A 282 18.99 -1.64 3.80
CA THR A 282 18.24 -0.38 3.77
C THR A 282 18.99 0.72 3.01
N LYS A 283 18.24 1.54 2.26
CA LYS A 283 18.72 2.76 1.61
C LYS A 283 18.38 3.95 2.50
N GLN A 284 19.39 4.61 3.04
CA GLN A 284 19.18 5.81 3.86
C GLN A 284 18.75 7.00 2.99
N VAL A 285 17.72 7.72 3.44
CA VAL A 285 17.19 8.92 2.79
C VAL A 285 16.96 9.99 3.85
N ASP A 286 17.47 11.20 3.60
CA ASP A 286 17.19 12.36 4.44
C ASP A 286 15.72 12.77 4.29
N TRP A 287 15.02 12.89 5.42
CA TRP A 287 13.61 13.31 5.49
C TRP A 287 13.34 14.64 4.77
N THR A 288 14.30 15.57 4.76
CA THR A 288 14.16 16.87 4.08
C THR A 288 13.91 16.74 2.58
N ARG A 289 14.27 15.61 1.96
CA ARG A 289 14.00 15.33 0.54
C ARG A 289 12.53 15.13 0.22
N VAL A 290 11.73 14.68 1.20
CA VAL A 290 10.28 14.50 1.03
C VAL A 290 9.57 15.84 0.90
N ARG A 291 10.17 16.94 1.38
CA ARG A 291 9.63 18.30 1.33
C ARG A 291 8.20 18.40 1.90
N ALA A 292 7.86 17.53 2.86
CA ALA A 292 6.59 17.56 3.54
C ALA A 292 6.37 18.95 4.17
N PRO A 293 5.20 19.59 3.99
CA PRO A 293 4.94 20.90 4.58
C PRO A 293 5.08 20.83 6.10
N LYS A 294 5.78 21.81 6.69
CA LYS A 294 5.84 21.92 8.15
C LYS A 294 4.46 22.32 8.67
N ALA A 295 3.88 21.52 9.55
CA ALA A 295 2.74 21.95 10.35
C ALA A 295 3.21 23.10 11.27
N ILE A 296 2.53 24.24 11.23
CA ILE A 296 2.73 25.29 12.23
C ILE A 296 2.13 24.76 13.54
N GLN A 297 2.84 24.92 14.65
CA GLN A 297 2.34 24.53 15.96
C GLN A 297 1.01 25.25 16.24
N GLY A 298 -0.09 24.50 16.30
CA GLY A 298 -1.45 25.04 16.48
C GLY A 298 -2.37 24.99 15.26
N ALA A 299 -1.88 24.56 14.08
CA ALA A 299 -2.72 24.28 12.92
C ALA A 299 -2.73 22.78 12.61
N ASP A 300 -3.92 22.17 12.58
CA ASP A 300 -4.12 20.74 12.31
C ASP A 300 -3.86 20.35 10.82
N TRP A 301 -3.57 21.32 9.95
CA TRP A 301 -3.38 21.12 8.51
C TRP A 301 -2.10 21.78 7.97
N PRO A 302 -1.48 21.21 6.92
CA PRO A 302 -0.32 21.80 6.26
C PRO A 302 -0.68 23.12 5.56
N ILE A 303 0.21 24.11 5.70
CA ILE A 303 0.05 25.45 5.15
C ILE A 303 -0.05 25.39 3.61
N THR A 304 -1.15 25.89 3.06
CA THR A 304 -1.35 26.03 1.61
C THR A 304 -0.33 27.00 1.00
N SER A 305 -0.10 26.93 -0.31
CA SER A 305 0.77 27.88 -1.03
C SER A 305 0.32 29.34 -0.81
N SER A 306 -0.99 29.56 -0.72
CA SER A 306 -1.64 30.84 -0.44
C SER A 306 -1.28 31.39 0.95
N GLU A 307 -1.37 30.54 1.98
CA GLU A 307 -1.01 30.91 3.36
C GLU A 307 0.51 31.09 3.53
N ARG A 308 1.31 30.36 2.76
CA ARG A 308 2.77 30.50 2.72
C ARG A 308 3.19 31.86 2.16
N ALA A 309 2.49 32.35 1.13
CA ALA A 309 2.68 33.69 0.59
C ALA A 309 2.28 34.78 1.60
N LEU A 310 1.14 34.60 2.29
CA LEU A 310 0.69 35.49 3.35
C LEU A 310 1.67 35.59 4.53
N LEU A 311 2.26 34.46 4.97
CA LEU A 311 3.26 34.46 6.04
C LEU A 311 4.59 35.09 5.61
N ALA A 312 4.99 34.91 4.35
CA ALA A 312 6.16 35.57 3.79
C ALA A 312 5.98 37.09 3.71
N ASP A 313 4.79 37.56 3.30
CA ASP A 313 4.45 38.98 3.28
C ASP A 313 4.39 39.56 4.70
N THR A 314 3.85 38.82 5.66
CA THR A 314 3.77 39.27 7.06
C THR A 314 5.16 39.36 7.70
N ALA A 315 6.06 38.42 7.40
CA ALA A 315 7.45 38.45 7.88
C ALA A 315 8.28 39.56 7.20
N ALA A 316 8.03 39.86 5.93
CA ALA A 316 8.63 41.00 5.23
C ALA A 316 8.11 42.36 5.71
N SER A 317 6.94 42.38 6.37
CA SER A 317 6.31 43.58 6.93
C SER A 317 6.72 43.87 8.38
N GLN A 318 7.49 42.99 9.02
CA GLN A 318 8.01 43.25 10.37
C GLN A 318 9.33 44.03 10.26
N PRO A 319 9.46 45.19 10.93
CA PRO A 319 10.72 45.92 10.93
C PRO A 319 11.78 45.04 11.57
N THR A 320 12.97 45.01 10.95
CA THR A 320 14.09 44.27 11.53
C THR A 320 14.43 44.86 12.91
N GLU A 321 14.98 44.05 13.84
CA GLU A 321 15.43 44.55 15.17
C GLU A 321 16.38 45.75 15.07
N ARG A 322 17.01 45.97 13.91
CA ARG A 322 17.82 47.15 13.60
C ARG A 322 17.03 48.44 13.31
N GLU A 323 15.79 48.34 12.85
CA GLU A 323 14.90 49.47 12.56
C GLU A 323 13.99 49.81 13.76
N ALA A 324 13.75 48.85 14.66
CA ALA A 324 13.01 49.09 15.90
C ALA A 324 13.85 49.76 17.02
N LEU A 325 15.18 49.86 16.83
CA LEU A 325 16.14 50.43 17.78
C LEU A 325 16.89 51.67 17.24
N ALA A 326 16.44 52.25 16.12
CA ALA A 326 16.94 53.51 15.55
C ALA A 326 15.95 54.66 15.80
#